data_AF-A0A830GMT5-F1
#
_entry.id   AF-A0A830GMT5-F1
#
_cell.length_a   1.000
_cell.length_b   1.000
_cell.length_c   1.000
_cell.angle_alpha   90.00
_cell.angle_beta   90.00
_cell.angle_gamma   90.00
#
_symmetry.space_group_name_H-M   'P 1'
#
loop_
_entity.id
_entity.type
_entity.pdbx_description
1 polymer ?
#
loop_
_entity_poly.entity_id
_entity_poly.type
_entity_poly.pdbx_seq_one_letter_code
_entity_poly.pdbx_strand_id
1 'polypeptide(L)'
;MVRELADTGSTLAESADGLATDETVALAETIGENGGELRAAIESLVVLQQSGTLETVVEMAEVVSLVTAALDDEMVRSLAGTGSALGEVAQTAGEDDARNGIETMLESVSAAERETPERVGPVGLLKASRDPDVQRGLGYLLAIARSIGRSQTE
;
A
#
# COMPACT_ATOMS: atom_id res chain seq x y z
N MET A 1 -39.27 3.63 -65.66
CA MET A 1 -38.10 2.74 -65.72
C MET A 1 -36.79 3.49 -65.93
N VAL A 2 -36.52 4.18 -67.05
CA VAL A 2 -35.20 4.84 -67.26
C VAL A 2 -34.96 6.07 -66.36
N ARG A 3 -35.99 6.88 -66.08
CA ARG A 3 -35.88 8.06 -65.18
C ARG A 3 -35.59 7.69 -63.72
N GLU A 4 -36.26 6.66 -63.23
CA GLU A 4 -36.12 6.16 -61.85
C GLU A 4 -34.75 5.51 -61.59
N LEU A 5 -34.16 4.90 -62.62
CA LEU A 5 -32.78 4.40 -62.59
C LEU A 5 -31.75 5.54 -62.51
N ALA A 6 -32.02 6.66 -63.21
CA ALA A 6 -31.16 7.84 -63.18
C ALA A 6 -31.22 8.56 -61.83
N ASP A 7 -32.41 8.68 -61.23
CA ASP A 7 -32.59 9.26 -59.89
C ASP A 7 -31.88 8.41 -58.82
N THR A 8 -32.03 7.08 -58.88
CA THR A 8 -31.33 6.16 -57.96
C THR A 8 -29.81 6.24 -58.13
N GLY A 9 -29.32 6.32 -59.38
CA GLY A 9 -27.90 6.48 -59.68
C GLY A 9 -27.34 7.81 -59.16
N SER A 10 -28.12 8.89 -59.23
CA SER A 10 -27.74 10.21 -58.70
C SER A 10 -27.63 10.20 -57.17
N THR A 11 -28.64 9.65 -56.47
CA THR A 11 -28.59 9.54 -55.00
C THR A 11 -27.45 8.65 -54.52
N LEU A 12 -27.13 7.59 -55.27
CA LEU A 12 -25.99 6.73 -54.96
C LEU A 12 -24.65 7.44 -55.17
N ALA A 13 -24.52 8.21 -56.25
CA ALA A 13 -23.31 9.00 -56.53
C ALA A 13 -23.10 10.11 -55.51
N GLU A 14 -24.17 10.79 -55.10
CA GLU A 14 -24.13 11.84 -54.07
C GLU A 14 -23.83 11.26 -52.67
N SER A 15 -24.36 10.07 -52.36
CA SER A 15 -24.01 9.35 -51.12
C SER A 15 -22.57 8.83 -51.14
N ALA A 16 -22.06 8.44 -52.31
CA ALA A 16 -20.68 8.01 -52.49
C ALA A 16 -19.70 9.19 -52.34
N ASP A 17 -20.04 10.37 -52.87
CA ASP A 17 -19.26 11.59 -52.72
C ASP A 17 -19.16 12.01 -51.25
N GLY A 18 -20.26 11.88 -50.48
CA GLY A 18 -20.27 12.13 -49.05
C GLY A 18 -19.46 11.14 -48.18
N LEU A 19 -19.13 9.95 -48.71
CA LEU A 19 -18.27 8.95 -48.04
C LEU A 19 -16.83 8.96 -48.56
N ALA A 20 -16.59 9.59 -49.70
CA ALA A 20 -15.29 9.70 -50.35
C ALA A 20 -14.60 11.04 -50.05
N THR A 21 -14.98 11.71 -48.95
CA THR A 21 -14.26 12.90 -48.51
C THR A 21 -12.86 12.52 -48.04
N ASP A 22 -11.91 13.45 -48.20
CA ASP A 22 -10.51 13.25 -47.84
C ASP A 22 -10.35 12.83 -46.36
N GLU A 23 -11.18 13.35 -45.45
CA GLU A 23 -11.20 12.93 -44.04
C GLU A 23 -11.57 11.45 -43.86
N THR A 24 -12.59 10.95 -44.55
CA THR A 24 -12.99 9.53 -44.46
C THR A 24 -11.94 8.61 -45.05
N VAL A 25 -11.28 9.05 -46.13
CA VAL A 25 -10.17 8.31 -46.74
C VAL A 25 -8.98 8.25 -45.79
N ALA A 26 -8.58 9.36 -45.18
CA ALA A 26 -7.49 9.41 -44.21
C ALA A 26 -7.78 8.59 -42.94
N LEU A 27 -9.03 8.61 -42.47
CA LEU A 27 -9.47 7.77 -41.35
C LEU A 27 -9.45 6.28 -41.72
N ALA A 28 -9.93 5.92 -42.92
CA ALA A 28 -9.91 4.54 -43.40
C ALA A 28 -8.48 4.02 -43.61
N GLU A 29 -7.57 4.87 -44.08
CA GLU A 29 -6.14 4.57 -44.20
C GLU A 29 -5.53 4.33 -42.81
N THR A 30 -5.78 5.24 -41.85
CA THR A 30 -5.32 5.08 -40.46
C THR A 30 -5.89 3.82 -39.79
N ILE A 31 -7.18 3.53 -39.96
CA ILE A 31 -7.80 2.31 -39.42
C ILE A 31 -7.26 1.07 -40.13
N GLY A 32 -7.01 1.13 -41.44
CA GLY A 32 -6.45 0.03 -42.23
C GLY A 32 -5.02 -0.29 -41.83
N GLU A 33 -4.18 0.73 -41.66
CA GLU A 33 -2.80 0.63 -41.17
C GLU A 33 -2.75 0.00 -39.76
N ASN A 34 -3.68 0.39 -38.88
CA ASN A 34 -3.77 -0.12 -37.51
C ASN A 34 -4.70 -1.34 -37.35
N GLY A 35 -5.24 -1.88 -38.45
CA GLY A 35 -6.33 -2.86 -38.41
C GLY A 35 -5.97 -4.17 -37.71
N GLY A 36 -4.70 -4.59 -37.80
CA GLY A 36 -4.19 -5.77 -37.10
C GLY A 36 -4.16 -5.59 -35.57
N GLU A 37 -3.65 -4.44 -35.11
CA GLU A 37 -3.56 -4.11 -33.69
C GLU A 37 -4.95 -3.87 -33.09
N LEU A 38 -5.83 -3.18 -33.81
CA LEU A 38 -7.21 -2.93 -33.38
C LEU A 38 -7.99 -4.24 -33.26
N ARG A 39 -7.80 -5.17 -34.21
CA ARG A 39 -8.41 -6.50 -34.15
C ARG A 39 -7.92 -7.28 -32.93
N ALA A 40 -6.62 -7.26 -32.66
CA ALA A 40 -6.05 -7.94 -31.49
C ALA A 40 -6.55 -7.33 -30.17
N ALA A 41 -6.67 -6.00 -30.10
CA ALA A 41 -7.23 -5.30 -28.95
C ALA A 41 -8.70 -5.67 -28.71
N ILE A 42 -9.52 -5.69 -29.77
CA ILE A 42 -10.93 -6.10 -29.68
C ILE A 42 -11.05 -7.57 -29.27
N GLU A 43 -10.22 -8.46 -29.81
CA GLU A 43 -10.20 -9.87 -29.43
C GLU A 43 -9.83 -10.05 -27.95
N SER A 44 -8.85 -9.30 -27.46
CA SER A 44 -8.49 -9.26 -26.04
C SER A 44 -9.65 -8.77 -25.16
N LEU A 45 -10.35 -7.70 -25.57
CA LEU A 45 -11.54 -7.20 -24.88
C LEU A 45 -12.68 -8.23 -24.85
N VAL A 46 -12.88 -8.96 -25.95
CA VAL A 46 -13.89 -10.03 -26.04
C VAL A 46 -13.51 -11.20 -25.12
N VAL A 47 -12.24 -11.58 -25.06
CA VAL A 47 -11.76 -12.62 -24.13
C VAL A 47 -11.99 -12.18 -22.68
N LEU A 48 -11.62 -10.94 -22.35
CA LEU A 48 -11.83 -10.36 -21.00
C LEU A 48 -13.31 -10.27 -20.62
N GLN A 49 -14.19 -9.98 -21.58
CA GLN A 49 -15.64 -9.97 -21.36
C GLN A 49 -16.19 -11.38 -21.15
N GLN A 50 -15.76 -12.36 -21.96
CA GLN A 50 -16.19 -13.75 -21.82
C GLN A 50 -15.70 -14.40 -20.53
N SER A 51 -14.49 -14.03 -20.07
CA SER A 51 -13.96 -14.52 -18.80
C SER A 51 -14.54 -13.81 -17.57
N GLY A 52 -15.38 -12.78 -17.76
CA GLY A 52 -15.91 -11.94 -16.68
C GLY A 52 -14.89 -10.97 -16.07
N THR A 53 -13.65 -10.96 -16.55
CA THR A 53 -12.58 -10.09 -16.04
C THR A 53 -12.86 -8.62 -16.30
N LEU A 54 -13.53 -8.29 -17.43
CA LEU A 54 -13.91 -6.92 -17.74
C LEU A 54 -14.83 -6.32 -16.64
N GLU A 55 -15.76 -7.12 -16.12
CA GLU A 55 -16.66 -6.72 -15.03
C GLU A 55 -15.87 -6.49 -13.74
N THR A 56 -14.95 -7.39 -13.39
CA THR A 56 -14.08 -7.23 -12.23
C THR A 56 -13.23 -5.95 -12.32
N VAL A 57 -12.75 -5.59 -13.51
CA VAL A 57 -11.99 -4.34 -13.70
C VAL A 57 -12.88 -3.12 -13.45
N VAL A 58 -14.11 -3.14 -13.94
CA VAL A 58 -15.10 -2.07 -13.69
C VAL A 58 -15.43 -1.98 -12.20
N GLU A 59 -15.71 -3.10 -11.55
CA GLU A 59 -16.00 -3.17 -10.12
C GLU A 59 -14.81 -2.69 -9.26
N MET A 60 -13.58 -3.04 -9.64
CA MET A 60 -12.37 -2.51 -9.02
C MET A 60 -12.19 -1.01 -9.26
N ALA A 61 -12.55 -0.50 -10.43
CA ALA A 61 -12.53 0.95 -10.69
C ALA A 61 -13.53 1.70 -9.80
N GLU A 62 -14.71 1.12 -9.55
CA GLU A 62 -15.68 1.65 -8.59
C GLU A 62 -15.16 1.61 -7.16
N VAL A 63 -14.57 0.50 -6.72
CA VAL A 63 -13.94 0.38 -5.38
C VAL A 63 -12.82 1.40 -5.23
N VAL A 64 -11.96 1.56 -6.23
CA VAL A 64 -10.90 2.58 -6.23
C VAL A 64 -11.51 3.98 -6.14
N SER A 65 -12.58 4.27 -6.88
CA SER A 65 -13.28 5.55 -6.79
C SER A 65 -13.86 5.79 -5.41
N LEU A 66 -14.49 4.79 -4.79
CA LEU A 66 -15.00 4.85 -3.42
C LEU A 66 -13.88 5.07 -2.39
N VAL A 67 -12.76 4.36 -2.54
CA VAL A 67 -11.57 4.55 -1.69
C VAL A 67 -11.01 5.96 -1.87
N THR A 68 -10.93 6.46 -3.09
CA THR A 68 -10.43 7.81 -3.37
C THR A 68 -11.38 8.89 -2.84
N ALA A 69 -12.70 8.64 -2.89
CA ALA A 69 -13.70 9.53 -2.33
C ALA A 69 -13.74 9.49 -0.79
N ALA A 70 -13.41 8.35 -0.18
CA ALA A 70 -13.32 8.19 1.27
C ALA A 70 -11.97 8.67 1.85
N LEU A 71 -10.92 8.70 1.02
CA LEU A 71 -9.62 9.31 1.33
C LEU A 71 -9.71 10.82 1.10
N ASP A 72 -10.44 11.50 1.97
CA ASP A 72 -10.41 12.96 2.01
C ASP A 72 -9.07 13.49 2.54
N ASP A 73 -8.81 14.79 2.35
CA ASP A 73 -7.56 15.43 2.76
C ASP A 73 -7.27 15.28 4.27
N GLU A 74 -8.32 15.18 5.09
CA GLU A 74 -8.21 15.02 6.54
C GLU A 74 -7.76 13.59 6.90
N MET A 75 -8.34 12.58 6.26
CA MET A 75 -7.95 11.18 6.38
C MET A 75 -6.53 10.96 5.87
N VAL A 76 -6.15 11.59 4.75
CA VAL A 76 -4.76 11.55 4.24
C VAL A 76 -3.80 12.16 5.25
N ARG A 77 -4.15 13.32 5.84
CA ARG A 77 -3.32 13.97 6.85
C ARG A 77 -3.21 13.16 8.13
N SER A 78 -4.31 12.56 8.58
CA SER A 78 -4.35 11.66 9.74
C SER A 78 -3.51 10.40 9.51
N LEU A 79 -3.63 9.79 8.32
CA LEU A 79 -2.82 8.63 7.93
C LEU A 79 -1.35 9.00 7.85
N ALA A 80 -1.01 10.14 7.25
CA ALA A 80 0.36 10.64 7.19
C ALA A 80 0.91 10.92 8.60
N GLY A 81 0.12 11.53 9.48
CA GLY A 81 0.49 11.76 10.88
C GLY A 81 0.73 10.46 11.64
N THR A 82 -0.16 9.47 11.47
CA THR A 82 -0.01 8.13 12.06
C THR A 82 1.22 7.42 11.49
N GLY A 83 1.45 7.53 10.17
CA GLY A 83 2.60 6.97 9.49
C GLY A 83 3.91 7.60 9.94
N SER A 84 3.94 8.92 10.15
CA SER A 84 5.08 9.64 10.73
C SER A 84 5.33 9.21 12.17
N ALA A 85 4.31 9.14 13.02
CA ALA A 85 4.46 8.69 14.40
C ALA A 85 4.97 7.24 14.49
N LEU A 86 4.43 6.34 13.64
CA LEU A 86 4.94 4.96 13.54
C LEU A 86 6.36 4.91 12.98
N GLY A 87 6.69 5.77 12.02
CA GLY A 87 8.03 5.89 11.44
C GLY A 87 9.06 6.37 12.47
N GLU A 88 8.71 7.33 13.31
CA GLU A 88 9.53 7.82 14.42
C GLU A 88 9.78 6.70 15.43
N VAL A 89 8.74 5.97 15.85
CA VAL A 89 8.89 4.82 16.75
C VAL A 89 9.77 3.73 16.13
N ALA A 90 9.56 3.41 14.85
CA ALA A 90 10.37 2.43 14.14
C ALA A 90 11.83 2.87 14.01
N GLN A 91 12.08 4.17 13.81
CA GLN A 91 13.42 4.73 13.76
C GLN A 91 14.11 4.63 15.12
N THR A 92 13.44 5.03 16.21
CA THR A 92 13.97 4.91 17.58
C THR A 92 14.21 3.45 17.96
N ALA A 93 13.29 2.54 17.65
CA ALA A 93 13.50 1.10 17.86
C ALA A 93 14.63 0.54 16.98
N GLY A 94 14.93 1.21 15.87
CA GLY A 94 16.00 0.88 14.96
C GLY A 94 17.39 1.37 15.40
N GLU A 95 17.48 2.26 16.39
CA GLU A 95 18.74 2.77 16.93
C GLU A 95 19.53 1.64 17.62
N ASP A 96 20.85 1.63 17.44
CA ASP A 96 21.72 0.59 17.97
C ASP A 96 21.60 0.46 19.50
N ASP A 97 21.49 1.58 20.22
CA ASP A 97 21.33 1.57 21.68
C ASP A 97 20.01 0.92 22.12
N ALA A 98 18.90 1.19 21.41
CA ALA A 98 17.61 0.59 21.70
C ALA A 98 17.61 -0.91 21.38
N ARG A 99 18.17 -1.30 20.24
CA ARG A 99 18.34 -2.71 19.84
C ARG A 99 19.18 -3.48 20.85
N ASN A 100 20.35 -2.97 21.20
CA ASN A 100 21.28 -3.60 22.14
C ASN A 100 20.64 -3.76 23.53
N GLY A 101 19.89 -2.75 23.99
CA GLY A 101 19.16 -2.82 25.26
C GLY A 101 18.09 -3.93 25.28
N ILE A 102 17.29 -4.01 24.21
CA ILE A 102 16.26 -5.05 24.07
C ILE A 102 16.89 -6.45 23.94
N GLU A 103 17.95 -6.59 23.16
CA GLU A 103 18.69 -7.86 23.00
C GLU A 103 19.26 -8.33 24.34
N THR A 104 19.88 -7.42 25.10
CA THR A 104 20.41 -7.72 26.44
C THR A 104 19.30 -8.17 27.40
N MET A 105 18.14 -7.52 27.36
CA MET A 105 16.99 -7.94 28.18
C MET A 105 16.51 -9.34 27.78
N LEU A 106 16.32 -9.61 26.49
CA LEU A 106 15.87 -10.91 26.00
C LEU A 106 16.87 -12.03 26.33
N GLU A 107 18.16 -11.76 26.19
CA GLU A 107 19.23 -12.69 26.56
C GLU A 107 19.22 -12.97 28.07
N SER A 108 19.03 -11.94 28.90
CA SER A 108 18.95 -12.09 30.35
C SER A 108 17.73 -12.91 30.80
N VAL A 109 16.57 -12.72 30.14
CA VAL A 109 15.36 -13.53 30.38
C VAL A 109 15.59 -14.98 29.97
N SER A 110 16.20 -15.21 28.80
CA SER A 110 16.54 -16.56 28.33
C SER A 110 17.52 -17.26 29.26
N ALA A 111 18.53 -16.54 29.77
CA ALA A 111 19.46 -17.07 30.76
C ALA A 111 18.74 -17.44 32.07
N ALA A 112 17.84 -16.57 32.55
CA ALA A 112 17.06 -16.81 33.76
C ALA A 112 16.06 -17.97 33.63
N GLU A 113 15.53 -18.25 32.43
CA GLU A 113 14.66 -19.42 32.22
C GLU A 113 15.44 -20.75 32.15
N ARG A 114 16.71 -20.72 31.74
CA ARG A 114 17.56 -21.91 31.67
C ARG A 114 18.03 -22.38 33.05
N GLU A 115 18.09 -21.47 34.01
CA GLU A 115 18.41 -21.76 35.40
C GLU A 115 17.12 -21.85 36.22
N THR A 116 16.88 -22.94 36.95
CA THR A 116 15.72 -23.00 37.86
C THR A 116 15.93 -22.02 39.02
N PRO A 117 15.12 -20.95 39.18
CA PRO A 117 15.37 -19.95 40.20
C PRO A 117 15.17 -20.53 41.59
N GLU A 118 16.17 -20.35 42.47
CA GLU A 118 16.05 -20.74 43.87
C GLU A 118 15.08 -19.80 44.61
N ARG A 119 14.26 -20.37 45.51
CA ARG A 119 13.39 -19.56 46.38
C ARG A 119 14.25 -18.78 47.37
N VAL A 120 14.32 -17.46 47.19
CA VAL A 120 14.98 -16.54 48.11
C VAL A 120 14.05 -16.13 49.25
N GLY A 121 14.48 -16.36 50.49
CA GLY A 121 13.80 -15.87 51.70
C GLY A 121 14.13 -14.39 52.00
N PRO A 122 13.53 -13.78 53.04
CA PRO A 122 13.72 -12.36 53.38
C PRO A 122 15.17 -11.96 53.62
N VAL A 123 15.95 -12.83 54.28
CA VAL A 123 17.39 -12.63 54.51
C VAL A 123 18.18 -12.78 53.20
N GLY A 124 17.76 -13.70 52.33
CA GLY A 124 18.35 -13.89 51.00
C GLY A 124 18.18 -12.65 50.12
N LEU A 125 16.99 -12.02 50.16
CA LEU A 125 16.73 -10.76 49.46
C LEU A 125 17.62 -9.61 49.96
N LEU A 126 17.78 -9.46 51.28
CA LEU A 126 18.67 -8.44 51.85
C LEU A 126 20.14 -8.68 51.47
N LYS A 127 20.56 -9.94 51.41
CA LYS A 127 21.91 -10.31 50.98
C LYS A 127 22.10 -10.07 49.48
N ALA A 128 21.12 -10.42 48.66
CA ALA A 128 21.11 -10.16 47.22
C ALA A 128 21.14 -8.67 46.90
N SER A 129 20.47 -7.82 47.69
CA SER A 129 20.57 -6.35 47.53
C SER A 129 21.98 -5.78 47.74
N ARG A 130 22.90 -6.54 48.35
CA ARG A 130 24.32 -6.18 48.50
C ARG A 130 25.22 -6.79 47.43
N ASP A 131 24.67 -7.64 46.58
CA ASP A 131 25.40 -8.22 45.46
C ASP A 131 25.69 -7.15 44.39
N PRO A 132 26.92 -7.04 43.88
CA PRO A 132 27.30 -6.00 42.93
C PRO A 132 26.54 -6.08 41.60
N ASP A 133 26.16 -7.27 41.14
CA ASP A 133 25.43 -7.44 39.88
C ASP A 133 23.95 -7.10 40.05
N VAL A 134 23.37 -7.46 41.19
CA VAL A 134 22.01 -7.01 41.56
C VAL A 134 21.94 -5.49 41.69
N GLN A 135 22.96 -4.86 42.29
CA GLN A 135 23.03 -3.40 42.40
C GLN A 135 23.11 -2.71 41.03
N ARG A 136 23.87 -3.26 40.08
CA ARG A 136 23.92 -2.74 38.70
C ARG A 136 22.56 -2.84 38.02
N GLY A 137 21.88 -3.99 38.13
CA GLY A 137 20.53 -4.17 37.59
C GLY A 137 19.53 -3.18 38.19
N LEU A 138 19.52 -3.02 39.52
CA LEU A 138 18.68 -2.04 40.20
C LEU A 138 19.01 -0.59 39.78
N GLY A 139 20.30 -0.27 39.60
CA GLY A 139 20.74 1.03 39.10
C GLY A 139 20.19 1.34 37.70
N TYR A 140 20.19 0.34 36.81
CA TYR A 140 19.62 0.47 35.47
C TYR A 140 18.11 0.71 35.50
N LEU A 141 17.36 -0.05 36.32
CA LEU A 141 15.91 0.14 36.50
C LEU A 141 15.57 1.54 37.05
N LEU A 142 16.35 2.02 38.01
CA LEU A 142 16.19 3.37 38.56
C LEU A 142 16.52 4.46 37.54
N ALA A 143 17.48 4.22 36.65
CA ALA A 143 17.79 5.14 35.56
C ALA A 143 16.64 5.27 34.56
N ILE A 144 16.01 4.15 34.18
CA ILE A 144 14.79 4.15 33.34
C ILE A 144 13.66 4.92 34.05
N ALA A 145 13.36 4.58 35.30
CA ALA A 145 12.31 5.25 36.06
C ALA A 145 12.55 6.76 36.19
N ARG A 146 13.81 7.17 36.38
CA ARG A 146 14.20 8.59 36.44
C ARG A 146 14.04 9.28 35.08
N SER A 147 14.28 8.59 33.97
CA SER A 147 14.06 9.12 32.62
C SER A 147 12.57 9.41 32.39
N ILE A 148 11.70 8.43 32.66
CA ILE A 148 10.24 8.55 32.52
C ILE A 148 9.69 9.68 33.40
N GLY A 149 10.18 9.80 34.64
CA GLY A 149 9.73 10.87 35.54
C GLY A 149 10.05 12.27 35.01
N ARG A 150 11.18 12.45 34.31
CA ARG A 150 11.56 13.74 33.72
C ARG A 150 10.68 14.09 32.52
N SER A 151 10.42 13.13 31.64
CA SER A 151 9.63 13.36 30.42
C SER A 151 8.13 13.65 30.68
N GLN A 152 7.63 13.40 31.90
CA GLN A 152 6.27 13.78 32.29
C GLN A 152 6.18 15.15 32.99
N THR A 153 7.32 15.77 33.31
CA THR A 153 7.37 17.08 33.99
C THR A 153 7.62 18.22 32.99
N GLU A 154 8.16 17.93 31.81
CA GLU A 154 8.21 18.83 30.64
C GLU A 154 6.89 18.79 29.87
#